data_AF-A0A5D0P0G3-F1
#
_entry.id   AF-A0A5D0P0G3-F1
#
_cell.length_a   1.000
_cell.length_b   1.000
_cell.length_c   1.000
_cell.angle_alpha   90.00
_cell.angle_beta   90.00
_cell.angle_gamma   90.00
#
_symmetry.space_group_name_H-M   'P 1'
#
loop_
_entity.id
_entity.type
_entity.pdbx_description
1 polymer ?
#
loop_
_entity_poly.entity_id
_entity_poly.type
_entity_poly.pdbx_seq_one_letter_code
_entity_poly.pdbx_strand_id
1 'polypeptide(L)'
;MPGGRLTQQDRRQIAAGLADGLPYAEIARRLDRPTSTVTREVMRNGGPTGYRADLAHHATERRAHRRGRAAPRGAAAAERPDGRDAAAVREYTDLLTTVFMTSGLPKMMARVLACLYTTDSGSLTAAELAERLRVSPASVSKAITFLENLELVRRRRDERRRDRYVVDDDLWYQSMIRSARSNGQFADAARQGVAVLGPGTPAAARLENAARFLDFVTESLYRAAEEAREVLYTPAETLTCRSDSTKPSDR
;
A
#
# COMPACT_ATOMS: atom_id res chain seq x y z
N MET A 1 29.95 21.91 -4.27
CA MET A 1 28.89 21.20 -5.01
C MET A 1 28.42 20.04 -4.15
N PRO A 2 27.24 20.10 -3.50
CA PRO A 2 26.78 18.95 -2.74
C PRO A 2 26.31 17.89 -3.77
N GLY A 3 27.17 16.91 -4.05
CA GLY A 3 26.98 15.83 -5.02
C GLY A 3 26.41 14.53 -4.43
N GLY A 4 25.69 14.63 -3.31
CA GLY A 4 25.10 13.48 -2.61
C GLY A 4 23.76 13.01 -3.18
N ARG A 5 23.36 11.77 -2.86
CA ARG A 5 22.00 11.27 -3.11
C ARG A 5 20.99 12.16 -2.37
N LEU A 6 19.85 12.45 -3.00
CA LEU A 6 18.75 13.15 -2.33
C LEU A 6 18.36 12.42 -1.04
N THR A 7 18.17 13.16 0.04
CA THR A 7 17.71 12.62 1.32
C THR A 7 16.19 12.40 1.31
N GLN A 8 15.61 11.83 2.38
CA GLN A 8 14.15 11.81 2.51
C GLN A 8 13.59 13.23 2.70
N GLN A 9 14.33 14.10 3.41
CA GLN A 9 13.95 15.50 3.61
C GLN A 9 13.95 16.28 2.29
N ASP A 10 14.97 16.08 1.46
CA ASP A 10 15.05 16.70 0.13
C ASP A 10 13.81 16.33 -0.69
N ARG A 11 13.41 15.04 -0.67
CA ARG A 11 12.23 14.56 -1.38
C ARG A 11 10.92 15.15 -0.85
N ARG A 12 10.81 15.37 0.47
CA ARG A 12 9.64 16.04 1.07
C ARG A 12 9.53 17.49 0.61
N GLN A 13 10.65 18.19 0.53
CA GLN A 13 10.68 19.56 0.00
C GLN A 13 10.35 19.61 -1.49
N ILE A 14 10.80 18.62 -2.29
CA ILE A 14 10.35 18.49 -3.69
C ILE A 14 8.83 18.31 -3.73
N ALA A 15 8.26 17.40 -2.94
CA ALA A 15 6.82 17.16 -2.93
C ALA A 15 6.02 18.40 -2.51
N ALA A 16 6.47 19.12 -1.48
CA ALA A 16 5.85 20.37 -1.04
C ALA A 16 5.91 21.44 -2.15
N GLY A 17 7.07 21.64 -2.76
CA GLY A 17 7.21 22.62 -3.86
C GLY A 17 6.34 22.29 -5.08
N LEU A 18 6.13 21.02 -5.39
CA LEU A 18 5.20 20.61 -6.44
C LEU A 18 3.74 20.88 -6.06
N ALA A 19 3.36 20.63 -4.82
CA ALA A 19 2.01 20.93 -4.31
C ALA A 19 1.72 22.44 -4.35
N ASP A 20 2.74 23.27 -4.10
CA ASP A 20 2.68 24.73 -4.20
C ASP A 20 2.75 25.25 -5.65
N GLY A 21 2.86 24.37 -6.65
CA GLY A 21 2.95 24.75 -8.07
C GLY A 21 4.27 25.42 -8.47
N LEU A 22 5.33 25.25 -7.67
CA LEU A 22 6.63 25.86 -7.96
C LEU A 22 7.32 25.20 -9.16
N PRO A 23 8.03 25.98 -10.00
CA PRO A 23 8.82 25.42 -11.09
C PRO A 23 10.02 24.62 -10.55
N TYR A 24 10.46 23.59 -11.29
CA TYR A 24 11.54 22.70 -10.84
C TYR A 24 12.86 23.43 -10.53
N ALA A 25 13.16 24.52 -11.24
CA ALA A 25 14.33 25.34 -10.99
C ALA A 25 14.28 26.01 -9.60
N GLU A 26 13.10 26.45 -9.17
CA GLU A 26 12.89 27.06 -7.85
C GLU A 26 13.09 26.05 -6.73
N ILE A 27 12.48 24.87 -6.88
CA ILE A 27 12.64 23.75 -5.94
C ILE A 27 14.12 23.37 -5.83
N ALA A 28 14.82 23.31 -6.96
CA ALA A 28 16.24 22.96 -7.04
C ALA A 28 17.13 23.99 -6.32
N ARG A 29 16.86 25.30 -6.48
CA ARG A 29 17.57 26.36 -5.75
C ARG A 29 17.39 26.24 -4.24
N ARG A 30 16.16 26.00 -3.76
CA ARG A 30 15.87 25.84 -2.32
C ARG A 30 16.60 24.65 -1.70
N LEU A 31 16.86 23.63 -2.50
CA LEU A 31 17.58 22.42 -2.10
C LEU A 31 19.10 22.52 -2.24
N ASP A 32 19.62 23.62 -2.80
CA ASP A 32 21.01 23.74 -3.25
C ASP A 32 21.43 22.57 -4.17
N ARG A 33 20.58 22.23 -5.16
CA ARG A 33 20.81 21.14 -6.12
C ARG A 33 20.64 21.62 -7.57
N PRO A 34 21.28 20.95 -8.54
CA PRO A 34 20.99 21.19 -9.95
C PRO A 34 19.53 20.87 -10.32
N THR A 35 18.92 21.69 -11.19
CA THR A 35 17.55 21.47 -11.69
C THR A 35 17.35 20.09 -12.30
N SER A 36 18.34 19.59 -13.03
CA SER A 36 18.32 18.25 -13.64
C SER A 36 18.22 17.10 -12.63
N THR A 37 18.60 17.33 -11.37
CA THR A 37 18.43 16.36 -10.28
C THR A 37 16.97 16.27 -9.87
N VAL A 38 16.30 17.41 -9.68
CA VAL A 38 14.87 17.45 -9.33
C VAL A 38 14.03 16.89 -10.49
N THR A 39 14.29 17.31 -11.73
CA THR A 39 13.54 16.81 -12.90
C THR A 39 13.65 15.29 -13.03
N ARG A 40 14.86 14.72 -12.94
CA ARG A 40 15.05 13.27 -13.05
C ARG A 40 14.42 12.51 -11.87
N GLU A 41 14.49 13.05 -10.66
CA GLU A 41 13.84 12.46 -9.49
C GLU A 41 12.32 12.43 -9.66
N VAL A 42 11.71 13.54 -10.08
CA VAL A 42 10.26 13.65 -10.26
C VAL A 42 9.79 12.71 -11.38
N MET A 43 10.43 12.76 -12.55
CA MET A 43 10.04 11.92 -13.70
C MET A 43 10.22 10.43 -13.42
N ARG A 44 11.24 10.04 -12.65
CA ARG A 44 11.48 8.64 -12.28
C ARG A 44 10.45 8.09 -11.28
N ASN A 45 9.76 8.95 -10.53
CA ASN A 45 8.91 8.55 -9.41
C ASN A 45 7.47 9.09 -9.56
N GLY A 46 6.89 8.94 -10.75
CA GLY A 46 5.45 9.20 -10.98
C GLY A 46 5.13 10.55 -11.64
N GLY A 47 6.14 11.36 -11.97
CA GLY A 47 5.93 12.65 -12.63
C GLY A 47 5.33 13.71 -11.71
N PRO A 48 5.08 14.94 -12.21
CA PRO A 48 4.68 16.08 -11.40
C PRO A 48 3.40 15.87 -10.60
N THR A 49 2.40 15.20 -11.20
CA THR A 49 1.08 14.97 -10.58
C THR A 49 1.05 13.76 -9.65
N GLY A 50 1.96 12.79 -9.85
CA GLY A 50 2.01 11.54 -9.09
C GLY A 50 3.17 11.44 -8.10
N TYR A 51 4.01 12.47 -7.97
CA TYR A 51 5.20 12.41 -7.15
C TYR A 51 4.87 12.34 -5.65
N ARG A 52 5.34 11.27 -4.99
CA ARG A 52 5.23 11.10 -3.54
C ARG A 52 6.60 10.82 -2.93
N ALA A 53 7.01 11.67 -1.97
CA ALA A 53 8.33 11.62 -1.36
C ALA A 53 8.68 10.26 -0.74
N ASP A 54 7.74 9.65 -0.02
CA ASP A 54 7.97 8.37 0.65
C ASP A 54 8.06 7.20 -0.33
N LEU A 55 7.28 7.21 -1.42
CA LEU A 55 7.38 6.23 -2.51
C LEU A 55 8.73 6.35 -3.22
N ALA A 56 9.14 7.59 -3.54
CA ALA A 56 10.40 7.87 -4.20
C ALA A 56 11.62 7.46 -3.34
N HIS A 57 11.53 7.69 -2.04
CA HIS A 57 12.56 7.27 -1.08
C HIS A 57 12.63 5.74 -0.98
N HIS A 58 11.50 5.07 -0.78
CA HIS A 58 11.43 3.62 -0.69
C HIS A 58 11.91 2.93 -1.99
N ALA A 59 11.52 3.43 -3.15
CA ALA A 59 11.99 2.92 -4.44
C ALA A 59 13.52 3.05 -4.59
N THR A 60 14.10 4.11 -4.01
CA THR A 60 15.55 4.35 -4.02
C THR A 60 16.30 3.40 -3.08
N GLU A 61 15.74 3.09 -1.91
CA GLU A 61 16.26 2.07 -0.98
C GLU A 61 16.20 0.67 -1.62
N ARG A 62 15.05 0.27 -2.18
CA ARG A 62 14.88 -1.03 -2.86
C ARG A 62 15.90 -1.25 -3.98
N ARG A 63 16.16 -0.23 -4.80
CA ARG A 63 17.17 -0.30 -5.87
C ARG A 63 18.59 -0.46 -5.30
N ALA A 64 18.91 0.21 -4.18
CA ALA A 64 20.21 0.06 -3.53
C ALA A 64 20.39 -1.36 -2.97
N HIS A 65 19.37 -1.90 -2.30
CA HIS A 65 19.39 -3.26 -1.76
C HIS A 65 19.52 -4.33 -2.85
N ARG A 66 18.81 -4.20 -3.98
CA ARG A 66 18.97 -5.14 -5.11
C ARG A 66 20.38 -5.11 -5.70
N ARG A 67 20.98 -3.93 -5.85
CA ARG A 67 22.35 -3.79 -6.39
C ARG A 67 23.41 -4.37 -5.46
N GLY A 68 23.26 -4.21 -4.15
CA GLY A 68 24.17 -4.80 -3.16
C GLY A 68 24.12 -6.33 -3.07
N ARG A 69 23.07 -6.96 -3.61
CA ARG A 69 22.84 -8.42 -3.54
C ARG A 69 23.17 -9.17 -4.84
N ALA A 70 23.50 -8.45 -5.92
CA ALA A 70 23.82 -9.06 -7.22
C ALA A 70 25.15 -9.87 -7.23
N ALA A 71 25.88 -9.96 -6.12
CA ALA A 71 26.96 -10.93 -5.90
C ALA A 71 27.03 -11.31 -4.39
N PRO A 72 27.30 -12.58 -3.99
CA PRO A 72 27.60 -13.78 -4.79
C PRO A 72 26.45 -14.81 -4.86
N ARG A 73 26.24 -15.39 -6.04
CA ARG A 73 25.62 -16.72 -6.21
C ARG A 73 26.54 -17.73 -5.52
N GLY A 74 26.17 -18.25 -4.35
CA GLY A 74 26.99 -19.28 -3.68
C GLY A 74 26.66 -19.58 -2.22
N ALA A 75 25.96 -18.69 -1.51
CA ALA A 75 25.38 -19.08 -0.22
C ALA A 75 23.99 -19.65 -0.49
N ALA A 76 23.83 -20.96 -0.30
CA ALA A 76 22.54 -21.64 -0.30
C ALA A 76 21.50 -20.71 0.32
N ALA A 77 20.48 -20.35 -0.47
CA ALA A 77 19.35 -19.59 0.02
C ALA A 77 18.89 -20.29 1.29
N ALA A 78 19.08 -19.66 2.45
CA ALA A 78 18.73 -20.27 3.72
C ALA A 78 17.28 -20.74 3.61
N GLU A 79 17.11 -22.05 3.43
CA GLU A 79 15.81 -22.65 3.20
C GLU A 79 15.02 -22.32 4.45
N ARG A 80 13.92 -21.60 4.26
CA ARG A 80 12.97 -21.40 5.34
C ARG A 80 12.47 -22.78 5.76
N PRO A 81 11.98 -22.94 7.00
CA PRO A 81 11.33 -24.19 7.44
C PRO A 81 10.23 -24.68 6.48
N ASP A 82 9.68 -23.75 5.70
CA ASP A 82 8.64 -23.94 4.68
C ASP A 82 9.17 -24.25 3.26
N GLY A 83 10.48 -24.43 3.07
CA GLY A 83 11.12 -24.80 1.80
C GLY A 83 11.22 -23.68 0.75
N ARG A 84 10.76 -22.45 1.04
CA ARG A 84 10.82 -21.34 0.07
C ARG A 84 12.11 -20.55 0.17
N ASP A 85 12.53 -19.98 -0.96
CA ASP A 85 13.65 -19.04 -1.00
C ASP A 85 13.32 -17.78 -0.20
N ALA A 86 14.02 -17.62 0.92
CA ALA A 86 13.89 -16.46 1.79
C ALA A 86 14.16 -15.12 1.05
N ALA A 87 14.99 -15.11 0.01
CA ALA A 87 15.25 -13.93 -0.82
C ALA A 87 14.00 -13.53 -1.61
N ALA A 88 13.38 -14.49 -2.30
CA ALA A 88 12.17 -14.29 -3.07
C ALA A 88 11.01 -13.79 -2.20
N VAL A 89 10.79 -14.39 -1.02
CA VAL A 89 9.72 -13.95 -0.09
C VAL A 89 9.92 -12.50 0.38
N ARG A 90 11.17 -12.11 0.69
CA ARG A 90 11.48 -10.72 1.06
C ARG A 90 11.25 -9.75 -0.09
N GLU A 91 11.67 -10.10 -1.30
CA GLU A 91 11.44 -9.28 -2.49
C GLU A 91 9.95 -9.08 -2.79
N TYR A 92 9.15 -10.14 -2.63
CA TYR A 92 7.70 -10.08 -2.72
C TYR A 92 7.09 -9.21 -1.61
N THR A 93 7.57 -9.34 -0.36
CA THR A 93 7.14 -8.50 0.77
C THR A 93 7.41 -7.01 0.49
N ASP A 94 8.56 -6.67 -0.08
CA ASP A 94 8.91 -5.29 -0.47
C ASP A 94 8.04 -4.77 -1.62
N LEU A 95 7.70 -5.65 -2.58
CA LEU A 95 6.76 -5.34 -3.65
C LEU A 95 5.38 -5.01 -3.06
N LEU A 96 4.85 -5.89 -2.22
CA LEU A 96 3.54 -5.74 -1.58
C LEU A 96 3.49 -4.49 -0.68
N THR A 97 4.57 -4.21 0.06
CA THR A 97 4.73 -2.95 0.81
C THR A 97 4.61 -1.73 -0.11
N THR A 98 5.19 -1.79 -1.31
CA THR A 98 5.11 -0.68 -2.28
C THR A 98 3.67 -0.49 -2.77
N VAL A 99 2.94 -1.58 -3.04
CA VAL A 99 1.53 -1.52 -3.45
C VAL A 99 0.69 -0.83 -2.38
N PHE A 100 0.84 -1.22 -1.12
CA PHE A 100 0.13 -0.60 0.00
C PHE A 100 0.50 0.86 0.23
N MET A 101 1.75 1.25 -0.02
CA MET A 101 2.12 2.66 0.04
C MET A 101 1.45 3.46 -1.08
N THR A 102 1.34 2.89 -2.29
CA THR A 102 0.65 3.51 -3.42
C THR A 102 -0.83 3.75 -3.12
N SER A 103 -1.50 2.82 -2.42
CA SER A 103 -2.89 3.00 -1.99
C SER A 103 -3.08 4.03 -0.87
N GLY A 104 -1.99 4.55 -0.30
CA GLY A 104 -2.04 5.66 0.66
C GLY A 104 -1.54 5.32 2.06
N LEU A 105 -1.21 4.06 2.35
CA LEU A 105 -0.73 3.68 3.68
C LEU A 105 0.67 4.24 3.96
N PRO A 106 0.93 4.76 5.17
CA PRO A 106 2.29 5.12 5.58
C PRO A 106 3.22 3.89 5.57
N LYS A 107 4.51 4.10 5.28
CA LYS A 107 5.51 3.03 5.09
C LYS A 107 5.48 1.96 6.19
N MET A 108 5.40 2.35 7.47
CA MET A 108 5.43 1.38 8.57
C MET A 108 4.19 0.51 8.64
N MET A 109 3.01 1.07 8.36
CA MET A 109 1.74 0.35 8.34
C MET A 109 1.69 -0.61 7.15
N ALA A 110 2.14 -0.15 5.98
CA ALA A 110 2.32 -0.98 4.78
C ALA A 110 3.26 -2.17 5.03
N ARG A 111 4.37 -1.96 5.76
CA ARG A 111 5.30 -3.02 6.15
C ARG A 111 4.69 -4.03 7.11
N VAL A 112 3.95 -3.57 8.13
CA VAL A 112 3.24 -4.46 9.07
C VAL A 112 2.22 -5.31 8.31
N LEU A 113 1.42 -4.68 7.45
CA LEU A 113 0.41 -5.37 6.65
C LEU A 113 1.05 -6.40 5.71
N ALA A 114 2.09 -6.03 4.96
CA ALA A 114 2.82 -6.96 4.10
C ALA A 114 3.43 -8.14 4.88
N CYS A 115 3.91 -7.92 6.11
CA CYS A 115 4.41 -8.98 6.98
C CYS A 115 3.31 -9.95 7.42
N LEU A 116 2.11 -9.43 7.73
CA LEU A 116 0.96 -10.25 8.09
C LEU A 116 0.41 -11.04 6.88
N TYR A 117 0.38 -10.46 5.68
CA TYR A 117 -0.03 -11.17 4.45
C TYR A 117 0.93 -12.27 4.00
N THR A 118 2.19 -12.22 4.45
CA THR A 118 3.25 -13.16 4.01
C THR A 118 3.65 -14.16 5.09
N THR A 119 2.89 -14.21 6.20
CA THR A 119 3.11 -15.19 7.28
C THR A 119 2.19 -16.40 7.11
N ASP A 120 2.75 -17.61 7.18
CA ASP A 120 1.95 -18.83 7.00
C ASP A 120 1.07 -19.14 8.23
N SER A 121 1.44 -18.61 9.39
CA SER A 121 0.64 -18.69 10.61
C SER A 121 -0.69 -17.93 10.51
N GLY A 122 -0.89 -17.12 9.45
CA GLY A 122 -2.02 -16.20 9.29
C GLY A 122 -2.09 -15.09 10.35
N SER A 123 -1.20 -15.10 11.34
CA SER A 123 -1.25 -14.21 12.50
C SER A 123 0.13 -14.01 13.12
N LEU A 124 0.38 -12.83 13.70
CA LEU A 124 1.61 -12.50 14.41
C LEU A 124 1.34 -11.71 15.68
N THR A 125 2.19 -11.91 16.69
CA THR A 125 2.25 -11.09 17.90
C THR A 125 3.03 -9.80 17.66
N ALA A 126 2.88 -8.82 18.55
CA ALA A 126 3.66 -7.58 18.50
C ALA A 126 5.19 -7.83 18.54
N ALA A 127 5.63 -8.84 19.31
CA ALA A 127 7.04 -9.20 19.44
C ALA A 127 7.58 -9.79 18.12
N GLU A 128 6.86 -10.71 17.50
CA GLU A 128 7.24 -11.29 16.21
C GLU A 128 7.26 -10.24 15.09
N LEU A 129 6.31 -9.30 15.10
CA LEU A 129 6.31 -8.15 14.18
C LEU A 129 7.54 -7.25 14.39
N ALA A 130 7.88 -6.94 15.64
CA ALA A 130 9.04 -6.11 15.97
C ALA A 130 10.35 -6.77 15.51
N GLU A 131 10.49 -8.07 15.75
CA GLU A 131 11.63 -8.87 15.33
C GLU A 131 11.77 -8.93 13.80
N ARG A 132 10.70 -9.35 13.11
CA ARG A 132 10.70 -9.51 11.65
C ARG A 132 10.94 -8.18 10.92
N LEU A 133 10.35 -7.09 11.41
CA LEU A 133 10.48 -5.77 10.80
C LEU A 133 11.74 -5.03 11.25
N ARG A 134 12.44 -5.54 12.29
CA ARG A 134 13.60 -4.90 12.94
C ARG A 134 13.28 -3.47 13.38
N VAL A 135 12.17 -3.31 14.10
CA VAL A 135 11.71 -2.02 14.63
C VAL A 135 11.35 -2.14 16.10
N SER A 136 11.19 -0.99 16.77
CA SER A 136 10.80 -0.97 18.18
C SER A 136 9.37 -1.52 18.38
N PRO A 137 9.08 -2.16 19.53
CA PRO A 137 7.72 -2.55 19.88
C PRO A 137 6.73 -1.38 19.85
N ALA A 138 7.16 -0.18 20.26
CA ALA A 138 6.33 1.02 20.22
C ALA A 138 5.92 1.42 18.79
N SER A 139 6.81 1.23 17.81
CA SER A 139 6.49 1.45 16.39
C SER A 139 5.45 0.46 15.90
N VAL A 140 5.54 -0.80 16.33
CA VAL A 140 4.55 -1.83 16.02
C VAL A 140 3.21 -1.48 16.64
N SER A 141 3.16 -1.13 17.93
CA SER A 141 1.90 -0.76 18.60
C SER A 141 1.19 0.40 17.90
N LYS A 142 1.92 1.46 17.53
CA LYS A 142 1.35 2.59 16.79
C LYS A 142 0.81 2.17 15.41
N ALA A 143 1.53 1.32 14.71
CA ALA A 143 1.10 0.82 13.41
C ALA A 143 -0.15 -0.07 13.52
N ILE A 144 -0.21 -0.94 14.53
CA ILE A 144 -1.36 -1.79 14.81
C ILE A 144 -2.58 -0.94 15.16
N THR A 145 -2.48 0.01 16.10
CA THR A 145 -3.61 0.88 16.45
C THR A 145 -4.13 1.64 15.23
N PHE A 146 -3.24 2.12 14.36
CA PHE A 146 -3.65 2.77 13.12
C PHE A 146 -4.38 1.80 12.18
N LEU A 147 -3.87 0.57 12.01
CA LEU A 147 -4.48 -0.44 11.14
C LEU A 147 -5.80 -0.99 11.70
N GLU A 148 -5.94 -1.11 13.02
CA GLU A 148 -7.19 -1.46 13.71
C GLU A 148 -8.26 -0.37 13.49
N ASN A 149 -7.88 0.91 13.60
CA ASN A 149 -8.79 2.04 13.30
C ASN A 149 -9.24 2.08 11.84
N LEU A 150 -8.49 1.44 10.94
CA LEU A 150 -8.85 1.27 9.54
C LEU A 150 -9.54 -0.07 9.26
N GLU A 151 -9.79 -0.88 10.29
CA GLU A 151 -10.38 -2.23 10.19
C GLU A 151 -9.58 -3.17 9.27
N LEU A 152 -8.27 -2.91 9.12
CA LEU A 152 -7.37 -3.71 8.27
C LEU A 152 -6.72 -4.87 9.02
N VAL A 153 -6.71 -4.79 10.34
CA VAL A 153 -6.13 -5.77 11.24
C VAL A 153 -7.08 -5.98 12.40
N ARG A 154 -7.29 -7.23 12.77
CA ARG A 154 -8.08 -7.62 13.94
C ARG A 154 -7.18 -8.25 14.99
N ARG A 155 -7.42 -7.91 16.26
CA ARG A 155 -6.77 -8.55 17.41
C ARG A 155 -7.57 -9.78 17.85
N ARG A 156 -6.91 -10.94 17.89
CA ARG A 156 -7.42 -12.18 18.46
C ARG A 156 -6.58 -12.56 19.67
N ARG A 157 -7.21 -13.17 20.68
CA ARG A 157 -6.49 -13.74 21.81
C ARG A 157 -6.27 -15.22 21.55
N ASP A 158 -5.02 -15.65 21.60
CA ASP A 158 -4.65 -17.06 21.52
C ASP A 158 -4.91 -17.77 22.87
N GLU A 159 -4.88 -19.11 22.89
CA GLU A 159 -5.07 -19.97 24.07
C GLU A 159 -4.15 -19.58 25.24
N ARG A 160 -2.96 -19.06 24.92
CA ARG A 160 -1.97 -18.55 25.89
C ARG A 160 -2.20 -17.10 26.33
N ARG A 161 -3.39 -16.54 26.08
CA ARG A 161 -3.80 -15.14 26.36
C ARG A 161 -2.89 -14.07 25.75
N ARG A 162 -2.19 -14.39 24.66
CA ARG A 162 -1.36 -13.42 23.92
C ARG A 162 -2.17 -12.81 22.80
N ASP A 163 -2.03 -11.49 22.63
CA ASP A 163 -2.63 -10.77 21.52
C ASP A 163 -1.91 -11.15 20.21
N ARG A 164 -2.69 -11.68 19.25
CA ARG A 164 -2.29 -11.98 17.88
C ARG A 164 -3.06 -11.09 16.93
N TYR A 165 -2.35 -10.59 15.92
CA TYR A 165 -2.90 -9.73 14.88
C TYR A 165 -3.08 -10.55 13.61
N VAL A 166 -4.25 -10.43 13.02
CA VAL A 166 -4.66 -11.12 11.78
C VAL A 166 -5.10 -10.05 10.80
N VAL A 167 -4.78 -10.23 9.52
CA VAL A 167 -5.33 -9.36 8.47
C VAL A 167 -6.82 -9.64 8.33
N ASP A 168 -7.63 -8.60 8.27
CA ASP A 168 -9.03 -8.78 7.88
C ASP A 168 -9.13 -8.87 6.36
N ASP A 169 -9.82 -9.90 5.85
CA ASP A 169 -10.12 -10.05 4.42
C ASP A 169 -10.96 -8.86 3.90
N ASP A 170 -11.60 -8.15 4.83
CA ASP A 170 -12.37 -6.93 4.61
C ASP A 170 -11.50 -5.73 4.19
N LEU A 171 -10.15 -5.81 4.15
CA LEU A 171 -9.30 -4.69 3.72
C LEU A 171 -9.70 -4.11 2.35
N TRP A 172 -9.99 -4.97 1.39
CA TRP A 172 -10.41 -4.55 0.06
C TRP A 172 -11.84 -4.05 0.07
N TYR A 173 -12.72 -4.70 0.82
CA TYR A 173 -14.10 -4.27 1.03
C TYR A 173 -14.16 -2.87 1.67
N GLN A 174 -13.53 -2.67 2.81
CA GLN A 174 -13.47 -1.40 3.54
C GLN A 174 -12.77 -0.30 2.73
N SER A 175 -11.70 -0.62 1.98
CA SER A 175 -11.07 0.35 1.07
C SER A 175 -12.00 0.77 -0.07
N MET A 176 -12.81 -0.15 -0.60
CA MET A 176 -13.82 0.17 -1.63
C MET A 176 -14.94 1.03 -1.03
N ILE A 177 -15.50 0.63 0.12
CA ILE A 177 -16.55 1.36 0.83
C ILE A 177 -16.09 2.77 1.23
N ARG A 178 -14.86 2.92 1.72
CA ARG A 178 -14.29 4.23 2.08
C ARG A 178 -14.08 5.11 0.85
N SER A 179 -13.58 4.55 -0.24
CA SER A 179 -13.44 5.26 -1.52
C SER A 179 -14.80 5.72 -2.04
N ALA A 180 -15.81 4.85 -1.97
CA ALA A 180 -17.19 5.14 -2.34
C ALA A 180 -17.76 6.30 -1.50
N ARG A 181 -17.54 6.30 -0.16
CA ARG A 181 -17.94 7.40 0.72
C ARG A 181 -17.24 8.73 0.38
N SER A 182 -15.94 8.69 0.11
CA SER A 182 -15.18 9.90 -0.27
C SER A 182 -15.67 10.47 -1.60
N ASN A 183 -16.00 9.62 -2.56
CA ASN A 183 -16.57 10.02 -3.85
C ASN A 183 -17.95 10.67 -3.66
N GLY A 184 -18.80 10.11 -2.79
CA GLY A 184 -20.09 10.69 -2.44
C GLY A 184 -19.96 12.09 -1.83
N GLN A 185 -19.02 12.29 -0.90
CA GLN A 185 -18.75 13.62 -0.32
C GLN A 185 -18.32 14.65 -1.37
N PHE A 186 -17.51 14.25 -2.36
CA PHE A 186 -17.16 15.12 -3.47
C PHE A 186 -18.37 15.44 -4.35
N ALA A 187 -19.22 14.45 -4.65
CA ALA A 187 -20.43 14.66 -5.45
C ALA A 187 -21.38 15.66 -4.75
N ASP A 188 -21.53 15.58 -3.43
CA ASP A 188 -22.31 16.54 -2.64
C ASP A 188 -21.72 17.95 -2.68
N ALA A 189 -20.40 18.08 -2.51
CA ALA A 189 -19.71 19.36 -2.63
C ALA A 189 -19.82 19.96 -4.04
N ALA A 190 -19.74 19.13 -5.08
CA ALA A 190 -19.91 19.55 -6.46
C ALA A 190 -21.32 20.10 -6.71
N ARG A 191 -22.37 19.46 -6.16
CA ARG A 191 -23.76 19.96 -6.21
C ARG A 191 -23.92 21.32 -5.54
N GLN A 192 -23.28 21.53 -4.38
CA GLN A 192 -23.27 22.85 -3.73
C GLN A 192 -22.57 23.90 -4.61
N GLY A 193 -21.46 23.52 -5.24
CA GLY A 193 -20.73 24.39 -6.17
C GLY A 193 -21.55 24.83 -7.39
N VAL A 194 -22.43 23.96 -7.92
CA VAL A 194 -23.35 24.29 -9.02
C VAL A 194 -24.30 25.44 -8.62
N ALA A 195 -24.87 25.37 -7.42
CA ALA A 195 -25.76 26.41 -6.91
C ALA A 195 -25.04 27.76 -6.75
N VAL A 196 -23.78 27.73 -6.31
CA VAL A 196 -22.95 28.94 -6.12
C VAL A 196 -22.50 29.55 -7.45
N LEU A 197 -22.07 28.72 -8.41
CA LEU A 197 -21.51 29.16 -9.69
C LEU A 197 -22.57 29.55 -10.72
N GLY A 198 -23.85 29.31 -10.41
CA GLY A 198 -24.96 29.57 -11.31
C GLY A 198 -25.21 28.40 -12.27
N PRO A 199 -26.45 27.86 -12.31
CA PRO A 199 -26.84 26.86 -13.29
C PRO A 199 -26.59 27.35 -14.72
N GLY A 200 -26.14 26.44 -15.60
CA GLY A 200 -25.88 26.75 -17.01
C GLY A 200 -24.51 27.37 -17.31
N THR A 201 -23.67 27.65 -16.31
CA THR A 201 -22.27 28.04 -16.57
C THR A 201 -21.42 26.83 -16.99
N PRO A 202 -20.35 27.03 -17.78
CA PRO A 202 -19.44 25.93 -18.12
C PRO A 202 -18.77 25.27 -16.89
N ALA A 203 -18.62 26.01 -15.78
CA ALA A 203 -18.09 25.48 -14.54
C ALA A 203 -19.10 24.60 -13.80
N ALA A 204 -20.36 25.05 -13.71
CA ALA A 204 -21.46 24.23 -13.20
C ALA A 204 -21.62 22.94 -14.01
N ALA A 205 -21.56 23.01 -15.34
CA ALA A 205 -21.64 21.82 -16.21
C ALA A 205 -20.54 20.79 -15.92
N ARG A 206 -19.30 21.23 -15.63
CA ARG A 206 -18.21 20.31 -15.23
C ARG A 206 -18.48 19.64 -13.88
N LEU A 207 -18.96 20.40 -12.90
CA LEU A 207 -19.29 19.88 -11.57
C LEU A 207 -20.47 18.90 -11.62
N GLU A 208 -21.51 19.21 -12.40
CA GLU A 208 -22.65 18.31 -12.63
C GLU A 208 -22.23 17.00 -13.28
N ASN A 209 -21.37 17.08 -14.31
CA ASN A 209 -20.84 15.87 -14.97
C ASN A 209 -19.99 15.03 -14.01
N ALA A 210 -19.16 15.66 -13.18
CA ALA A 210 -18.35 14.95 -12.19
C ALA A 210 -19.22 14.28 -11.11
N ALA A 211 -20.21 14.98 -10.56
CA ALA A 211 -21.14 14.44 -9.57
C ALA A 211 -21.92 13.24 -10.14
N ARG A 212 -22.48 13.37 -11.35
CA ARG A 212 -23.23 12.30 -12.01
C ARG A 212 -22.40 11.04 -12.22
N PHE A 213 -21.14 11.19 -12.64
CA PHE A 213 -20.23 10.06 -12.81
C PHE A 213 -19.89 9.39 -11.47
N LEU A 214 -19.58 10.19 -10.45
CA LEU A 214 -19.20 9.65 -9.14
C LEU A 214 -20.37 8.98 -8.43
N ASP A 215 -21.61 9.47 -8.58
CA ASP A 215 -22.80 8.79 -8.06
C ASP A 215 -22.94 7.39 -8.67
N PHE A 216 -22.85 7.28 -10.00
CA PHE A 216 -22.91 5.99 -10.70
C PHE A 216 -21.82 5.01 -10.25
N VAL A 217 -20.58 5.49 -10.15
CA VAL A 217 -19.45 4.65 -9.72
C VAL A 217 -19.59 4.23 -8.26
N THR A 218 -20.03 5.14 -7.39
CA THR A 218 -20.22 4.88 -5.96
C THR A 218 -21.28 3.82 -5.73
N GLU A 219 -22.44 3.93 -6.40
CA GLU A 219 -23.51 2.94 -6.34
C GLU A 219 -23.07 1.58 -6.88
N SER A 220 -22.35 1.58 -8.01
CA SER A 220 -21.79 0.35 -8.59
C SER A 220 -20.77 -0.32 -7.67
N LEU A 221 -19.93 0.46 -6.99
CA LEU A 221 -18.95 -0.04 -6.02
C LEU A 221 -19.63 -0.62 -4.77
N TYR A 222 -20.66 0.04 -4.24
CA TYR A 222 -21.42 -0.48 -3.10
C TYR A 222 -22.08 -1.82 -3.45
N ARG A 223 -22.77 -1.87 -4.59
CA ARG A 223 -23.42 -3.10 -5.06
C ARG A 223 -22.42 -4.24 -5.28
N ALA A 224 -21.30 -3.96 -5.95
CA ALA A 224 -20.25 -4.96 -6.16
C ALA A 224 -19.61 -5.41 -4.83
N ALA A 225 -19.45 -4.50 -3.87
CA ALA A 225 -18.91 -4.84 -2.54
C ALA A 225 -19.88 -5.71 -1.74
N GLU A 226 -21.19 -5.45 -1.79
CA GLU A 226 -22.22 -6.28 -1.16
C GLU A 226 -22.29 -7.68 -1.79
N GLU A 227 -22.24 -7.77 -3.13
CA GLU A 227 -22.25 -9.04 -3.88
C GLU A 227 -20.96 -9.86 -3.65
N ALA A 228 -19.80 -9.21 -3.50
CA ALA A 228 -18.51 -9.87 -3.31
C ALA A 228 -18.22 -10.30 -1.86
N ARG A 229 -19.07 -9.95 -0.89
CA ARG A 229 -18.93 -10.37 0.51
C ARG A 229 -18.84 -11.89 0.63
N GLU A 230 -19.61 -12.63 -0.17
CA GLU A 230 -19.58 -14.10 -0.22
C GLU A 230 -18.31 -14.65 -0.91
N VAL A 231 -17.67 -13.90 -1.79
CA VAL A 231 -16.46 -14.31 -2.52
C VAL A 231 -15.23 -14.23 -1.60
N LEU A 232 -15.16 -13.24 -0.72
CA LEU A 232 -14.05 -13.05 0.22
C LEU A 232 -14.00 -14.13 1.32
N TYR A 233 -15.14 -14.73 1.68
CA TYR A 233 -15.22 -15.72 2.77
C TYR A 233 -15.13 -17.18 2.30
N THR A 234 -14.61 -17.48 1.10
CA THR A 234 -14.40 -18.88 0.71
C THR A 234 -13.31 -19.51 1.61
N PRO A 235 -13.64 -20.47 2.49
CA PRO A 235 -12.63 -21.10 3.33
C PRO A 235 -11.66 -21.89 2.46
N ALA A 236 -10.37 -21.84 2.77
CA ALA A 236 -9.31 -22.56 2.06
C ALA A 236 -9.45 -24.11 2.10
N GLU A 237 -10.49 -24.66 2.72
CA GLU A 237 -10.72 -26.11 2.88
C GLU A 237 -11.12 -26.85 1.60
N THR A 238 -11.32 -26.19 0.46
CA THR A 238 -11.68 -26.90 -0.79
C THR A 238 -10.49 -27.39 -1.63
N LEU A 239 -9.24 -27.19 -1.19
CA LEU A 239 -8.06 -27.71 -1.90
C LEU A 239 -7.50 -29.03 -1.35
N THR A 240 -8.10 -29.62 -0.31
CA THR A 240 -7.69 -30.93 0.21
C THR A 240 -8.78 -31.98 0.03
N CYS A 241 -9.06 -32.36 -1.21
CA CYS A 241 -9.38 -33.77 -1.55
C CYS A 241 -9.42 -33.99 -3.07
N ARG A 242 -8.28 -34.36 -3.66
CA ARG A 242 -8.25 -35.25 -4.83
C ARG A 242 -6.85 -35.86 -5.00
N SER A 243 -6.44 -36.61 -3.99
CA SER A 243 -5.46 -37.67 -4.18
C SER A 243 -6.14 -39.00 -3.87
N ASP A 244 -7.18 -39.31 -4.65
CA ASP A 244 -7.73 -40.66 -4.65
C ASP A 244 -7.07 -41.48 -5.77
N SER A 245 -6.08 -42.23 -5.31
CA SER A 245 -6.01 -43.68 -5.50
C SER A 245 -6.33 -44.23 -6.90
N THR A 246 -5.28 -44.55 -7.65
CA THR A 246 -5.34 -45.61 -8.66
C THR A 246 -4.23 -46.61 -8.39
N LYS A 247 -4.58 -47.71 -7.70
CA LYS A 247 -3.75 -48.92 -7.68
C LYS A 247 -3.81 -49.56 -9.08
N PRO A 248 -2.71 -50.10 -9.61
CA PRO A 248 -2.78 -50.94 -10.80
C PRO A 248 -3.35 -52.31 -10.40
N SER A 249 -4.39 -52.72 -11.12
CA SER A 249 -4.90 -54.09 -11.12
C SER A 249 -3.93 -54.95 -11.93
N ASP A 250 -3.25 -55.87 -11.25
CA ASP A 250 -2.50 -56.96 -11.87
C ASP A 250 -3.07 -58.28 -11.34
N ARG A 251 -3.82 -58.96 -12.22
CA ARG A 251 -4.12 -60.42 -12.33
C ARG A 251 -5.50 -60.68 -12.92
#